data_AF-A0A2I9D5C8-F1
#
_entry.id   AF-A0A2I9D5C8-F1
#
_cell.length_a   1.000
_cell.length_b   1.000
_cell.length_c   1.000
_cell.angle_alpha   90.00
_cell.angle_beta   90.00
_cell.angle_gamma   90.00
#
_symmetry.space_group_name_H-M   'P 1'
#
loop_
_entity.id
_entity.type
_entity.pdbx_description
1 polymer ?
#
loop_
_entity_poly.entity_id
_entity_poly.type
_entity_poly.pdbx_seq_one_letter_code
_entity_poly.pdbx_strand_id
1 'polypeptide(L)'
;MILRLSDFHFPDRAARLYPDTPGRPWVLEVGFGDGRFWPHFAATFPEAPNYLGVEISGVSLLKAARRLRQAGLTNTVLTRMPATPLIREVVPEGGLDAIIVNFPDPWPKAGHEEHRLLRAPFFRLAASRLKPGGAVLLTTDHEEYFEFARREAEASGVMRVDLTDPPPAALETKYARKWRDLGLRARHARFVPTAHPHVPGAPITRYPDQEDSPDVPHAILTLPEPFAPAEFHKHTARGGQTREDPAGWTVVLLDLYRSLGTAARFGPSWVILAHVVEGELTQEVLIDLTAREDGTHLVRLARFGGPVVTPGVKAAVGTVAGWLEARGATVRHRGY
;
A
#
# COMPACT_ATOMS: atom_id res chain seq x y z
N MET A 1 -11.42 -12.64 0.13
CA MET A 1 -11.84 -11.27 -0.24
C MET A 1 -10.66 -10.53 -0.90
N ILE A 2 -10.89 -9.63 -1.86
CA ILE A 2 -9.85 -8.72 -2.38
C ILE A 2 -10.22 -7.30 -1.93
N LEU A 3 -9.30 -6.61 -1.26
CA LEU A 3 -9.48 -5.24 -0.77
C LEU A 3 -8.51 -4.29 -1.48
N ARG A 4 -8.97 -3.06 -1.72
CA ARG A 4 -8.14 -1.90 -2.11
C ARG A 4 -7.69 -1.16 -0.85
N LEU A 5 -6.76 -0.22 -1.01
CA LEU A 5 -6.26 0.58 0.11
C LEU A 5 -7.38 1.29 0.89
N SER A 6 -8.33 1.92 0.21
CA SER A 6 -9.47 2.64 0.82
C SER A 6 -10.49 1.75 1.53
N ASP A 7 -10.46 0.44 1.28
CA ASP A 7 -11.35 -0.51 1.96
C ASP A 7 -10.79 -0.90 3.35
N PHE A 8 -9.55 -0.52 3.68
CA PHE A 8 -8.93 -0.69 4.99
C PHE A 8 -9.18 0.49 5.94
N HIS A 9 -8.99 0.22 7.23
CA HIS A 9 -8.82 1.24 8.27
C HIS A 9 -7.33 1.42 8.60
N PHE A 10 -6.97 2.54 9.23
CA PHE A 10 -5.57 2.91 9.52
C PHE A 10 -5.39 3.26 11.01
N PRO A 11 -5.01 2.30 11.88
CA PRO A 11 -4.84 0.87 11.59
C PRO A 11 -6.19 0.13 11.53
N ASP A 12 -6.16 -1.05 10.95
CA ASP A 12 -7.26 -2.00 10.90
C ASP A 12 -7.19 -3.00 12.06
N ARG A 13 -8.16 -3.90 12.15
CA ARG A 13 -8.24 -4.94 13.18
C ARG A 13 -8.63 -6.27 12.57
N ALA A 14 -8.00 -7.35 13.04
CA ALA A 14 -8.37 -8.70 12.65
C ALA A 14 -9.89 -8.95 12.80
N ALA A 15 -10.51 -8.45 13.87
CA ALA A 15 -11.94 -8.60 14.09
C ALA A 15 -12.84 -7.94 13.03
N ARG A 16 -12.37 -6.87 12.38
CA ARG A 16 -13.11 -6.24 11.26
C ARG A 16 -12.92 -7.02 9.96
N LEU A 17 -11.69 -7.46 9.71
CA LEU A 17 -11.32 -8.16 8.48
C LEU A 17 -11.82 -9.62 8.45
N TYR A 18 -11.92 -10.25 9.62
CA TYR A 18 -12.30 -11.65 9.81
C TYR A 18 -13.36 -11.77 10.93
N PRO A 19 -14.58 -11.25 10.70
CA PRO A 19 -15.62 -11.20 11.74
C PRO A 19 -16.04 -12.57 12.26
N ASP A 20 -15.92 -13.62 11.44
CA ASP A 20 -16.28 -14.99 11.83
C ASP A 20 -15.19 -15.70 12.64
N THR A 21 -13.95 -15.21 12.56
CA THR A 21 -12.77 -15.86 13.15
C THR A 21 -11.80 -14.87 13.82
N PRO A 22 -12.28 -13.86 14.59
CA PRO A 22 -11.48 -12.70 15.00
C PRO A 22 -10.29 -13.04 15.91
N GLY A 23 -10.36 -14.17 16.63
CA GLY A 23 -9.32 -14.63 17.56
C GLY A 23 -8.32 -15.63 16.98
N ARG A 24 -8.47 -16.05 15.72
CA ARG A 24 -7.50 -16.96 15.08
C ARG A 24 -6.17 -16.22 14.81
N PRO A 25 -5.02 -16.93 14.75
CA PRO A 25 -3.74 -16.31 14.45
C PRO A 25 -3.82 -15.47 13.17
N TRP A 26 -3.25 -14.28 13.17
CA TRP A 26 -3.24 -13.37 12.04
C TRP A 26 -1.87 -13.40 11.36
N VAL A 27 -1.84 -13.93 10.14
CA VAL A 27 -0.63 -14.19 9.37
C VAL A 27 -0.63 -13.30 8.13
N LEU A 28 0.49 -12.62 7.89
CA LEU A 28 0.75 -11.90 6.65
C LEU A 28 1.67 -12.72 5.74
N GLU A 29 1.33 -12.86 4.46
CA GLU A 29 2.29 -13.28 3.42
C GLU A 29 2.59 -12.11 2.47
N VAL A 30 3.87 -11.77 2.35
CA VAL A 30 4.38 -10.76 1.41
C VAL A 30 4.85 -11.44 0.13
N GLY A 31 4.31 -11.00 -1.01
CA GLY A 31 4.62 -11.58 -2.30
C GLY A 31 4.09 -13.01 -2.43
N PHE A 32 2.81 -13.22 -2.06
CA PHE A 32 2.20 -14.55 -2.05
C PHE A 32 2.13 -15.23 -3.44
N GLY A 33 2.45 -14.49 -4.52
CA GLY A 33 2.47 -15.01 -5.87
C GLY A 33 1.10 -15.56 -6.26
N ASP A 34 1.04 -16.81 -6.70
CA ASP A 34 -0.23 -17.43 -7.08
C ASP A 34 -1.00 -18.04 -5.87
N GLY A 35 -0.54 -17.87 -4.63
CA GLY A 35 -1.28 -18.27 -3.43
C GLY A 35 -1.32 -19.77 -3.16
N ARG A 36 -0.29 -20.52 -3.58
CA ARG A 36 -0.17 -21.97 -3.31
C ARG A 36 0.22 -22.31 -1.88
N PHE A 37 0.80 -21.36 -1.17
CA PHE A 37 1.34 -21.58 0.16
C PHE A 37 0.23 -21.83 1.19
N TRP A 38 -0.81 -20.99 1.24
CA TRP A 38 -1.82 -21.02 2.32
C TRP A 38 -2.58 -22.34 2.48
N PRO A 39 -3.06 -23.03 1.43
CA PRO A 39 -3.75 -24.30 1.63
C PRO A 39 -2.91 -25.35 2.37
N HIS A 40 -1.62 -25.40 2.09
CA HIS A 40 -0.70 -26.32 2.76
C HIS A 40 -0.34 -25.84 4.16
N PHE A 41 -0.16 -24.53 4.35
CA PHE A 41 0.18 -23.96 5.64
C PHE A 41 -1.01 -24.03 6.61
N ALA A 42 -2.23 -23.83 6.13
CA ALA A 42 -3.45 -23.96 6.93
C ALA A 42 -3.60 -25.37 7.51
N ALA A 43 -3.19 -26.41 6.77
CA ALA A 43 -3.23 -27.80 7.21
C ALA A 43 -2.25 -28.13 8.35
N THR A 44 -1.31 -27.25 8.69
CA THR A 44 -0.42 -27.43 9.85
C THR A 44 -1.03 -26.94 11.16
N PHE A 45 -2.25 -26.39 11.12
CA PHE A 45 -2.99 -25.93 12.28
C PHE A 45 -4.27 -26.76 12.45
N PRO A 46 -4.77 -26.96 13.68
CA PRO A 46 -6.08 -27.54 13.91
C PRO A 46 -7.20 -26.76 13.20
N GLU A 47 -7.05 -25.44 13.18
CA GLU A 47 -7.92 -24.51 12.44
C GLU A 47 -7.08 -23.53 11.63
N ALA A 48 -7.49 -23.26 10.39
CA ALA A 48 -6.77 -22.35 9.52
C ALA A 48 -6.66 -20.95 10.14
N PRO A 49 -5.47 -20.30 10.13
CA PRO A 49 -5.30 -18.94 10.62
C PRO A 49 -5.91 -17.92 9.65
N ASN A 50 -6.10 -16.69 10.12
CA ASN A 50 -6.54 -15.57 9.28
C ASN A 50 -5.38 -15.07 8.41
N TYR A 51 -5.58 -15.02 7.10
CA TYR A 51 -4.53 -14.66 6.16
C TYR A 51 -4.74 -13.29 5.53
N LEU A 52 -3.77 -12.39 5.73
CA LEU A 52 -3.60 -11.19 4.92
C LEU A 52 -2.49 -11.44 3.89
N GLY A 53 -2.73 -11.11 2.63
CA GLY A 53 -1.76 -11.29 1.55
C GLY A 53 -1.57 -10.01 0.76
N VAL A 54 -0.31 -9.67 0.45
CA VAL A 54 0.06 -8.55 -0.41
C VAL A 54 0.89 -8.98 -1.60
N GLU A 55 0.55 -8.48 -2.79
CA GLU A 55 1.20 -8.82 -4.06
C GLU A 55 1.13 -7.65 -5.04
N ILE A 56 2.17 -7.41 -5.84
CA ILE A 56 2.20 -6.32 -6.82
C ILE A 56 1.57 -6.73 -8.17
N SER A 57 1.64 -8.01 -8.51
CA SER A 57 1.10 -8.59 -9.75
C SER A 57 -0.41 -8.87 -9.65
N GLY A 58 -1.20 -8.11 -10.42
CA GLY A 58 -2.65 -8.33 -10.54
C GLY A 58 -3.01 -9.72 -11.09
N VAL A 59 -2.18 -10.29 -11.97
CA VAL A 59 -2.39 -11.65 -12.49
C VAL A 59 -2.23 -12.69 -11.39
N SER A 60 -1.20 -12.54 -10.56
CA SER A 60 -0.93 -13.40 -9.40
C SER A 60 -2.06 -13.31 -8.37
N LEU A 61 -2.51 -12.10 -8.03
CA LEU A 61 -3.65 -11.82 -7.17
C LEU A 61 -4.91 -12.59 -7.59
N LEU A 62 -5.30 -12.50 -8.87
CA LEU A 62 -6.51 -13.17 -9.38
C LEU A 62 -6.38 -14.70 -9.35
N LYS A 63 -5.17 -15.22 -9.64
CA LYS A 63 -4.89 -16.66 -9.54
C LYS A 63 -5.00 -17.15 -8.09
N ALA A 64 -4.45 -16.40 -7.14
CA ALA A 64 -4.55 -16.69 -5.71
C ALA A 64 -6.01 -16.68 -5.25
N ALA A 65 -6.77 -15.63 -5.58
CA ALA A 65 -8.18 -15.53 -5.20
C ALA A 65 -9.01 -16.74 -5.69
N ARG A 66 -8.79 -17.19 -6.93
CA ARG A 66 -9.45 -18.40 -7.46
C ARG A 66 -9.02 -19.66 -6.71
N ARG A 67 -7.70 -19.82 -6.47
CA ARG A 67 -7.14 -20.99 -5.79
C ARG A 67 -7.64 -21.12 -4.36
N LEU A 68 -7.62 -20.03 -3.59
CA LEU A 68 -8.06 -20.03 -2.20
C LEU A 68 -9.55 -20.35 -2.08
N ARG A 69 -10.37 -19.85 -3.01
CA ARG A 69 -11.79 -20.22 -3.12
C ARG A 69 -11.98 -21.70 -3.39
N GLN A 70 -11.22 -22.27 -4.33
CA GLN A 70 -11.27 -23.71 -4.65
C GLN A 70 -10.81 -24.58 -3.48
N ALA A 71 -9.87 -24.08 -2.67
CA ALA A 71 -9.41 -24.74 -1.45
C ALA A 71 -10.34 -24.55 -0.24
N GLY A 72 -11.46 -23.82 -0.39
CA GLY A 72 -12.41 -23.57 0.70
C GLY A 72 -11.89 -22.62 1.79
N LEU A 73 -10.81 -21.88 1.55
CA LEU A 73 -10.25 -20.94 2.53
C LEU A 73 -11.02 -19.62 2.52
N THR A 74 -11.97 -19.49 3.44
CA THR A 74 -12.85 -18.32 3.58
C THR A 74 -12.23 -17.17 4.37
N ASN A 75 -11.26 -17.46 5.23
CA ASN A 75 -10.58 -16.50 6.11
C ASN A 75 -9.34 -15.87 5.46
N THR A 76 -9.52 -15.34 4.25
CA THR A 76 -8.45 -14.80 3.41
C THR A 76 -8.77 -13.38 2.91
N VAL A 77 -7.85 -12.45 3.13
CA VAL A 77 -7.87 -11.08 2.58
C VAL A 77 -6.64 -10.91 1.69
N LEU A 78 -6.86 -10.53 0.45
CA LEU A 78 -5.81 -10.24 -0.52
C LEU A 78 -5.83 -8.77 -0.89
N THR A 79 -4.67 -8.17 -1.13
CA THR A 79 -4.55 -6.79 -1.60
C THR A 79 -3.40 -6.63 -2.59
N ARG A 80 -3.51 -5.62 -3.45
CA ARG A 80 -2.47 -5.23 -4.41
C ARG A 80 -1.89 -3.88 -4.08
N MET A 81 -0.70 -3.88 -3.48
CA MET A 81 0.09 -2.69 -3.14
C MET A 81 1.50 -3.11 -2.72
N PRO A 82 2.44 -2.17 -2.53
CA PRO A 82 3.70 -2.45 -1.85
C PRO A 82 3.47 -2.92 -0.41
N ALA A 83 4.36 -3.79 0.09
CA ALA A 83 4.19 -4.40 1.41
C ALA A 83 4.44 -3.43 2.56
N THR A 84 5.43 -2.53 2.43
CA THR A 84 5.80 -1.59 3.49
C THR A 84 4.63 -0.67 3.88
N PRO A 85 3.93 0.00 2.94
CA PRO A 85 2.73 0.78 3.28
C PRO A 85 1.62 -0.08 3.90
N LEU A 86 1.38 -1.30 3.43
CA LEU A 86 0.37 -2.17 4.05
C LEU A 86 0.70 -2.43 5.53
N ILE A 87 1.92 -2.87 5.81
CA ILE A 87 2.34 -3.23 7.18
C ILE A 87 2.34 -1.99 8.08
N ARG A 88 2.83 -0.86 7.58
CA ARG A 88 2.95 0.36 8.37
C ARG A 88 1.60 0.98 8.70
N GLU A 89 0.71 1.06 7.72
CA GLU A 89 -0.52 1.86 7.83
C GLU A 89 -1.74 1.04 8.26
N VAL A 90 -1.84 -0.22 7.81
CA VAL A 90 -3.04 -1.05 8.03
C VAL A 90 -2.88 -1.98 9.22
N VAL A 91 -1.68 -2.51 9.45
CA VAL A 91 -1.48 -3.49 10.53
C VAL A 91 -1.21 -2.75 11.86
N PRO A 92 -1.97 -3.03 12.93
CA PRO A 92 -1.72 -2.43 14.24
C PRO A 92 -0.44 -3.01 14.88
N GLU A 93 0.18 -2.25 15.76
CA GLU A 93 1.31 -2.73 16.56
C GLU A 93 0.94 -3.99 17.36
N GLY A 94 1.82 -4.98 17.37
CA GLY A 94 1.56 -6.29 17.99
C GLY A 94 0.36 -7.05 17.41
N GLY A 95 -0.08 -6.76 16.18
CA GLY A 95 -1.25 -7.38 15.57
C GLY A 95 -1.00 -8.78 14.99
N LEU A 96 0.19 -9.05 14.45
CA LEU A 96 0.49 -10.25 13.66
C LEU A 96 1.17 -11.34 14.48
N ASP A 97 0.81 -12.59 14.19
CA ASP A 97 1.47 -13.79 14.73
C ASP A 97 2.68 -14.19 13.86
N ALA A 98 2.62 -13.95 12.55
CA ALA A 98 3.74 -14.19 11.64
C ALA A 98 3.69 -13.30 10.39
N ILE A 99 4.87 -13.01 9.86
CA ILE A 99 5.05 -12.43 8.52
C ILE A 99 5.83 -13.46 7.70
N ILE A 100 5.35 -13.79 6.51
CA ILE A 100 5.90 -14.86 5.68
C ILE A 100 6.42 -14.24 4.38
N VAL A 101 7.66 -14.57 4.04
CA VAL A 101 8.34 -14.10 2.84
C VAL A 101 8.96 -15.32 2.15
N ASN A 102 8.30 -15.79 1.09
CA ASN A 102 8.73 -16.98 0.34
C ASN A 102 9.31 -16.56 -1.02
N PHE A 103 10.56 -16.93 -1.28
CA PHE A 103 11.27 -16.72 -2.55
C PHE A 103 11.18 -15.27 -3.07
N PRO A 104 11.56 -14.26 -2.24
CA PRO A 104 11.55 -12.87 -2.69
C PRO A 104 12.51 -12.65 -3.86
N ASP A 105 12.29 -11.59 -4.64
CA ASP A 105 13.20 -11.22 -5.74
C ASP A 105 14.62 -10.98 -5.18
N PRO A 106 15.63 -11.74 -5.63
CA PRO A 106 16.96 -11.68 -5.05
C PRO A 106 17.75 -10.41 -5.41
N TRP A 107 17.39 -9.74 -6.52
CA TRP A 107 18.15 -8.60 -7.06
C TRP A 107 19.68 -8.89 -7.09
N PRO A 108 20.15 -9.79 -7.96
CA PRO A 108 21.51 -10.34 -7.89
C PRO A 108 22.59 -9.42 -8.46
N LYS A 109 22.21 -8.31 -9.12
CA LYS A 109 23.18 -7.38 -9.70
C LYS A 109 23.81 -6.51 -8.60
N ALA A 110 25.11 -6.27 -8.71
CA ALA A 110 25.83 -5.40 -7.78
C ALA A 110 25.17 -4.02 -7.73
N GLY A 111 24.97 -3.50 -6.51
CA GLY A 111 24.33 -2.21 -6.28
C GLY A 111 22.82 -2.20 -6.49
N HIS A 112 22.14 -3.36 -6.47
CA HIS A 112 20.68 -3.46 -6.41
C HIS A 112 20.17 -3.94 -5.03
N GLU A 113 21.05 -4.01 -4.02
CA GLU A 113 20.69 -4.51 -2.69
C GLU A 113 19.63 -3.64 -2.01
N GLU A 114 19.56 -2.35 -2.37
CA GLU A 114 18.57 -1.40 -1.90
C GLU A 114 17.13 -1.77 -2.30
N HIS A 115 16.96 -2.55 -3.35
CA HIS A 115 15.67 -3.07 -3.82
C HIS A 115 15.22 -4.34 -3.09
N ARG A 116 16.10 -4.97 -2.30
CA ARG A 116 15.74 -6.14 -1.50
C ARG A 116 14.80 -5.72 -0.36
N LEU A 117 13.74 -6.51 -0.17
CA LEU A 117 12.73 -6.27 0.86
C LEU A 117 13.29 -6.33 2.29
N LEU A 118 14.02 -7.39 2.62
CA LEU A 118 14.44 -7.70 4.00
C LEU A 118 15.67 -6.90 4.44
N ARG A 119 15.47 -5.59 4.58
CA ARG A 119 16.44 -4.62 5.08
C ARG A 119 16.20 -4.26 6.54
N ALA A 120 17.18 -3.66 7.20
CA ALA A 120 17.09 -3.25 8.60
C ALA A 120 15.83 -2.41 8.93
N PRO A 121 15.39 -1.44 8.10
CA PRO A 121 14.14 -0.71 8.35
C PRO A 121 12.89 -1.60 8.26
N PHE A 122 12.86 -2.56 7.33
CA PHE A 122 11.76 -3.53 7.24
C PHE A 122 11.69 -4.40 8.49
N PHE A 123 12.82 -4.87 9.00
CA PHE A 123 12.84 -5.65 10.25
C PHE A 123 12.35 -4.83 11.45
N ARG A 124 12.72 -3.55 11.58
CA ARG A 124 12.17 -2.70 12.65
C ARG A 124 10.65 -2.53 12.54
N LEU A 125 10.16 -2.31 11.32
CA LEU A 125 8.72 -2.24 11.05
C LEU A 125 8.04 -3.57 11.39
N ALA A 126 8.57 -4.70 10.92
CA ALA A 126 8.05 -6.02 11.22
C ALA A 126 8.01 -6.31 12.72
N ALA A 127 9.08 -6.00 13.47
CA ALA A 127 9.14 -6.15 14.91
C ALA A 127 8.03 -5.36 15.62
N SER A 128 7.75 -4.12 15.18
CA SER A 128 6.66 -3.32 15.76
C SER A 128 5.27 -3.94 15.57
N ARG A 129 5.06 -4.69 14.48
CA ARG A 129 3.75 -5.26 14.11
C ARG A 129 3.57 -6.71 14.56
N LEU A 130 4.64 -7.43 14.87
CA LEU A 130 4.60 -8.79 15.39
C LEU A 130 4.31 -8.81 16.89
N LYS A 131 3.51 -9.78 17.33
CA LYS A 131 3.33 -10.13 18.76
C LYS A 131 4.64 -10.66 19.35
N PRO A 132 4.79 -10.63 20.69
CA PRO A 132 5.85 -11.38 21.36
C PRO A 132 5.84 -12.85 20.94
N GLY A 133 7.01 -13.38 20.54
CA GLY A 133 7.15 -14.74 20.03
C GLY A 133 6.78 -14.95 18.56
N GLY A 134 6.21 -13.94 17.90
CA GLY A 134 6.01 -13.92 16.45
C GLY A 134 7.34 -13.87 15.69
N ALA A 135 7.29 -14.08 14.37
CA ALA A 135 8.50 -14.05 13.55
C ALA A 135 8.24 -13.62 12.11
N VAL A 136 9.28 -13.06 11.48
CA VAL A 136 9.39 -13.07 10.02
C VAL A 136 9.97 -14.41 9.60
N LEU A 137 9.28 -15.14 8.74
CA LEU A 137 9.68 -16.43 8.19
C LEU A 137 10.18 -16.22 6.75
N LEU A 138 11.48 -16.37 6.53
CA LEU A 138 12.08 -16.29 5.20
C LEU A 138 12.38 -17.69 4.68
N THR A 139 11.87 -18.02 3.50
CA THR A 139 12.34 -19.16 2.71
C THR A 139 12.90 -18.66 1.39
N THR A 140 14.12 -19.06 1.02
CA THR A 140 14.73 -18.65 -0.26
C THR A 140 15.70 -19.70 -0.77
N ASP A 141 15.84 -19.81 -2.08
CA ASP A 141 16.86 -20.63 -2.76
C ASP A 141 18.15 -19.85 -3.05
N HIS A 142 18.19 -18.54 -2.73
CA HIS A 142 19.31 -17.67 -3.05
C HIS A 142 20.21 -17.40 -1.84
N GLU A 143 21.41 -17.98 -1.84
CA GLU A 143 22.41 -17.87 -0.76
C GLU A 143 22.68 -16.42 -0.34
N GLU A 144 23.06 -15.57 -1.29
CA GLU A 144 23.50 -14.21 -0.96
C GLU A 144 22.36 -13.37 -0.40
N TYR A 145 21.12 -13.65 -0.81
CA TYR A 145 19.95 -12.96 -0.27
C TYR A 145 19.67 -13.43 1.16
N PHE A 146 19.85 -14.73 1.41
CA PHE A 146 19.70 -15.28 2.75
C PHE A 146 20.69 -14.66 3.73
N GLU A 147 21.97 -14.63 3.38
CA GLU A 147 23.01 -14.02 4.22
C GLU A 147 22.85 -12.49 4.32
N PHE A 148 22.41 -11.82 3.25
CA PHE A 148 22.01 -10.42 3.29
C PHE A 148 20.90 -10.17 4.34
N ALA A 149 19.81 -10.94 4.30
CA ALA A 149 18.70 -10.79 5.23
C ALA A 149 19.14 -11.03 6.69
N ARG A 150 20.06 -11.97 6.92
CA ARG A 150 20.66 -12.22 8.25
C ARG A 150 21.45 -11.01 8.75
N ARG A 151 22.33 -10.46 7.92
CA ARG A 151 23.10 -9.26 8.25
C ARG A 151 22.21 -8.05 8.51
N GLU A 152 21.18 -7.85 7.70
CA GLU A 152 20.22 -6.75 7.87
C GLU A 152 19.35 -6.91 9.12
N ALA A 153 19.00 -8.15 9.50
CA ALA A 153 18.31 -8.44 10.74
C ALA A 153 19.19 -8.10 11.95
N GLU A 154 20.47 -8.48 11.94
CA GLU A 154 21.42 -8.09 12.99
C GLU A 154 21.60 -6.57 13.05
N ALA A 155 21.81 -5.92 11.91
CA ALA A 155 21.95 -4.46 11.79
C ALA A 155 20.68 -3.69 12.21
N SER A 156 19.52 -4.34 12.21
CA SER A 156 18.28 -3.75 12.75
C SER A 156 18.34 -3.55 14.27
N GLY A 157 19.15 -4.35 14.98
CA GLY A 157 19.26 -4.34 16.44
C GLY A 157 18.07 -4.91 17.20
N VAL A 158 17.04 -5.39 16.50
CA VAL A 158 15.76 -5.81 17.11
C VAL A 158 15.33 -7.24 16.74
N MET A 159 16.19 -7.99 16.06
CA MET A 159 15.90 -9.36 15.60
C MET A 159 16.97 -10.35 16.05
N ARG A 160 16.52 -11.52 16.51
CA ARG A 160 17.34 -12.72 16.66
C ARG A 160 17.06 -13.66 15.50
N VAL A 161 18.09 -14.32 14.99
CA VAL A 161 17.99 -15.23 13.84
C VAL A 161 18.03 -16.68 14.31
N ASP A 162 16.98 -17.44 14.00
CA ASP A 162 16.92 -18.88 14.22
C ASP A 162 16.97 -19.62 12.88
N LEU A 163 18.04 -20.40 12.67
CA LEU A 163 18.16 -21.28 11.52
C LEU A 163 17.34 -22.54 11.77
N THR A 164 16.38 -22.79 10.88
CA THR A 164 15.45 -23.92 10.97
C THR A 164 15.17 -24.44 9.58
N ASP A 165 14.57 -25.63 9.48
CA ASP A 165 14.11 -26.14 8.19
C ASP A 165 12.88 -25.39 7.70
N PRO A 166 12.71 -25.22 6.37
CA PRO A 166 11.52 -24.60 5.82
C PRO A 166 10.27 -25.39 6.20
N PRO A 167 9.16 -24.73 6.55
CA PRO A 167 7.92 -25.43 6.79
C PRO A 167 7.53 -26.17 5.49
N PRO A 168 7.01 -27.42 5.57
CA PRO A 168 6.66 -28.20 4.38
C PRO A 168 5.81 -27.43 3.37
N ALA A 169 4.89 -26.59 3.86
CA ALA A 169 4.07 -25.70 3.05
C ALA A 169 4.85 -24.73 2.15
N ALA A 170 5.99 -24.20 2.61
CA ALA A 170 6.82 -23.28 1.82
C ALA A 170 7.42 -23.99 0.59
N LEU A 171 7.62 -25.30 0.69
CA LEU A 171 8.13 -26.14 -0.39
C LEU A 171 7.09 -26.46 -1.47
N GLU A 172 5.83 -26.06 -1.26
CA GLU A 172 4.73 -26.26 -2.20
C GLU A 172 4.40 -25.03 -3.06
N THR A 173 5.15 -23.94 -2.87
CA THR A 173 5.06 -22.76 -3.74
C THR A 173 5.47 -23.08 -5.19
N LYS A 174 5.05 -22.24 -6.14
CA LYS A 174 5.43 -22.39 -7.56
C LYS A 174 6.95 -22.44 -7.72
N TYR A 175 7.67 -21.57 -6.99
CA TYR A 175 9.12 -21.47 -7.06
C TYR A 175 9.78 -22.69 -6.43
N ALA A 176 9.39 -23.07 -5.21
CA ALA A 176 9.95 -24.25 -4.57
C ALA A 176 9.83 -25.52 -5.43
N ARG A 177 8.67 -25.76 -6.05
CA ARG A 177 8.49 -26.91 -6.96
C ARG A 177 9.44 -26.82 -8.17
N LYS A 178 9.54 -25.65 -8.81
CA LYS A 178 10.47 -25.42 -9.93
C LYS A 178 11.92 -25.69 -9.54
N TRP A 179 12.34 -25.25 -8.35
CA TRP A 179 13.72 -25.36 -7.89
C TRP A 179 14.09 -26.76 -7.41
N ARG A 180 13.12 -27.48 -6.82
CA ARG A 180 13.26 -28.91 -6.51
C ARG A 180 13.56 -29.73 -7.77
N ASP A 181 12.85 -29.45 -8.86
CA ASP A 181 13.08 -30.13 -10.15
C ASP A 181 14.48 -29.85 -10.72
N LEU A 182 15.14 -28.77 -10.27
CA LEU A 182 16.51 -28.38 -10.61
C LEU A 182 17.55 -28.81 -9.56
N GLY A 183 17.14 -29.56 -8.52
CA GLY A 183 18.04 -30.08 -7.48
C GLY A 183 18.54 -29.04 -6.46
N LEU A 184 17.99 -27.82 -6.47
CA LEU A 184 18.38 -26.76 -5.53
C LEU A 184 17.68 -26.94 -4.18
N ARG A 185 18.41 -26.65 -3.09
CA ARG A 185 17.89 -26.69 -1.72
C ARG A 185 17.48 -25.29 -1.26
N ALA A 186 16.33 -25.19 -0.60
CA ALA A 186 15.88 -23.94 0.02
C ALA A 186 16.53 -23.77 1.40
N ARG A 187 16.87 -22.52 1.72
CA ARG A 187 17.28 -22.07 3.05
C ARG A 187 16.10 -21.45 3.76
N HIS A 188 16.11 -21.55 5.09
CA HIS A 188 15.07 -20.99 5.92
C HIS A 188 15.61 -20.40 7.24
N ALA A 189 15.02 -19.29 7.64
CA ALA A 189 15.29 -18.64 8.90
C ALA A 189 14.02 -18.01 9.48
N ARG A 190 13.96 -18.01 10.80
CA ARG A 190 12.98 -17.24 11.58
C ARG A 190 13.70 -16.04 12.18
N PHE A 191 13.21 -14.85 11.88
CA PHE A 191 13.66 -13.60 12.51
C PHE A 191 12.67 -13.25 13.61
N VAL A 192 13.07 -13.49 14.86
CA VAL A 192 12.23 -13.33 16.05
C VAL A 192 12.55 -11.98 16.69
N PRO A 193 11.57 -11.09 16.92
CA PRO A 193 11.80 -9.83 17.59
C PRO A 193 12.41 -10.04 18.99
N THR A 194 13.48 -9.31 19.29
CA THR A 194 14.06 -9.18 20.64
C THR A 194 13.59 -7.90 21.33
N ALA A 195 13.09 -6.95 20.55
CA ALA A 195 12.46 -5.71 21.00
C ALA A 195 11.34 -5.34 20.02
N HIS A 196 10.36 -4.58 20.51
CA HIS A 196 9.24 -4.08 19.71
C HIS A 196 9.30 -2.55 19.66
N PRO A 197 10.11 -1.96 18.76
CA PRO A 197 10.20 -0.52 18.65
C PRO A 197 8.86 0.06 18.17
N HIS A 198 8.50 1.24 18.67
CA HIS A 198 7.37 1.98 18.10
C HIS A 198 7.75 2.48 16.71
N VAL A 199 6.91 2.18 15.71
CA VAL A 199 7.09 2.65 14.32
C VAL A 199 5.77 3.28 13.87
N PRO A 200 5.66 4.62 13.87
CA PRO A 200 4.40 5.30 13.59
C PRO A 200 3.97 5.09 12.13
N GLY A 201 2.65 5.15 11.92
CA GLY A 201 2.05 5.28 10.59
C GLY A 201 2.19 6.70 10.05
N ALA A 202 1.99 6.85 8.74
CA ALA A 202 1.79 8.15 8.11
C ALA A 202 0.38 8.69 8.45
N PRO A 203 0.15 10.02 8.36
CA PRO A 203 -1.16 10.62 8.60
C PRO A 203 -2.11 10.33 7.42
N ILE A 204 -2.61 9.10 7.34
CA ILE A 204 -3.52 8.61 6.32
C ILE A 204 -4.93 8.52 6.89
N THR A 205 -5.91 9.04 6.16
CA THR A 205 -7.33 8.93 6.51
C THR A 205 -8.14 8.37 5.34
N ARG A 206 -9.26 7.74 5.65
CA ARG A 206 -10.18 7.25 4.60
C ARG A 206 -10.87 8.44 3.94
N TYR A 207 -11.23 8.30 2.67
CA TYR A 207 -12.14 9.26 2.06
C TYR A 207 -13.44 9.31 2.88
N PRO A 208 -13.93 10.49 3.28
CA PRO A 208 -15.15 10.62 4.07
C PRO A 208 -16.36 9.94 3.42
N ASP A 209 -17.24 9.33 4.23
CA ASP A 209 -18.41 8.63 3.68
C ASP A 209 -19.38 9.57 2.94
N GLN A 210 -19.43 10.84 3.37
CA GLN A 210 -20.20 11.93 2.77
C GLN A 210 -19.30 12.80 1.88
N GLU A 211 -19.69 12.97 0.61
CA GLU A 211 -18.91 13.75 -0.38
C GLU A 211 -18.81 15.25 -0.08
N ASP A 212 -19.76 15.78 0.69
CA ASP A 212 -19.79 17.18 1.10
C ASP A 212 -19.16 17.41 2.48
N SER A 213 -18.49 16.38 3.03
CA SER A 213 -17.73 16.53 4.28
C SER A 213 -16.63 17.60 4.11
N PRO A 214 -16.45 18.50 5.10
CA PRO A 214 -15.35 19.47 5.08
C PRO A 214 -13.96 18.81 5.11
N ASP A 215 -13.89 17.53 5.48
CA ASP A 215 -12.65 16.76 5.52
C ASP A 215 -12.18 16.28 4.13
N VAL A 216 -13.03 16.38 3.11
CA VAL A 216 -12.62 16.11 1.73
C VAL A 216 -11.72 17.25 1.26
N PRO A 217 -10.48 16.98 0.82
CA PRO A 217 -9.59 18.03 0.32
C PRO A 217 -10.24 18.82 -0.82
N HIS A 218 -10.34 20.14 -0.64
CA HIS A 218 -11.00 21.02 -1.61
C HIS A 218 -10.45 22.45 -1.59
N ALA A 219 -10.76 23.22 -2.64
CA ALA A 219 -10.56 24.66 -2.71
C ALA A 219 -11.74 25.33 -3.44
N ILE A 220 -12.04 26.56 -3.05
CA ILE A 220 -13.06 27.38 -3.72
C ILE A 220 -12.34 28.57 -4.34
N LEU A 221 -12.59 28.82 -5.62
CA LEU A 221 -11.94 29.88 -6.39
C LEU A 221 -12.89 30.49 -7.42
N THR A 222 -12.48 31.60 -8.03
CA THR A 222 -13.16 32.18 -9.20
C THR A 222 -12.18 32.12 -10.38
N LEU A 223 -12.62 31.54 -11.50
CA LEU A 223 -11.83 31.48 -12.74
C LEU A 223 -11.94 32.81 -13.51
N PRO A 224 -10.92 33.21 -14.27
CA PRO A 224 -11.04 34.34 -15.19
C PRO A 224 -12.02 34.02 -16.33
N GLU A 225 -12.70 35.03 -16.88
CA GLU A 225 -13.54 34.85 -18.07
C GLU A 225 -12.86 35.44 -19.32
N PRO A 226 -12.72 34.67 -20.43
CA PRO A 226 -13.06 33.25 -20.56
C PRO A 226 -11.97 32.32 -20.02
N PHE A 227 -12.37 31.26 -19.30
CA PHE A 227 -11.48 30.15 -18.96
C PHE A 227 -11.75 28.97 -19.90
N ALA A 228 -10.86 28.80 -20.87
CA ALA A 228 -10.91 27.71 -21.84
C ALA A 228 -9.48 27.18 -22.06
N PRO A 229 -8.96 26.33 -21.17
CA PRO A 229 -7.62 25.78 -21.32
C PRO A 229 -7.59 24.91 -22.58
N ALA A 230 -6.91 25.40 -23.63
CA ALA A 230 -6.76 24.70 -24.91
C ALA A 230 -5.54 23.77 -24.91
N GLU A 231 -4.50 24.10 -24.13
CA GLU A 231 -3.28 23.30 -23.99
C GLU A 231 -3.00 23.05 -22.50
N PHE A 232 -3.02 21.77 -22.11
CA PHE A 232 -2.57 21.34 -20.79
C PHE A 232 -1.26 20.57 -20.94
N HIS A 233 -0.23 21.04 -20.26
CA HIS A 233 1.03 20.31 -20.14
C HIS A 233 1.14 19.74 -18.73
N LYS A 234 1.71 18.52 -18.66
CA LYS A 234 2.07 17.89 -17.40
C LYS A 234 2.73 18.89 -16.45
N HIS A 235 2.18 19.00 -15.25
CA HIS A 235 2.67 19.90 -14.22
C HIS A 235 3.13 19.10 -13.01
N THR A 236 4.32 19.40 -12.48
CA THR A 236 4.90 18.65 -11.35
C THR A 236 5.17 19.59 -10.20
N ALA A 237 4.68 19.24 -9.03
CA ALA A 237 4.97 19.91 -7.76
C ALA A 237 5.61 18.91 -6.78
N ARG A 238 6.48 19.41 -5.92
CA ARG A 238 7.15 18.63 -4.87
C ARG A 238 7.13 19.43 -3.57
N GLY A 239 7.03 18.75 -2.44
CA GLY A 239 7.04 19.40 -1.13
C GLY A 239 6.88 18.41 0.02
N GLY A 240 6.70 18.93 1.23
CA GLY A 240 6.43 18.10 2.41
C GLY A 240 7.65 17.36 2.97
N GLN A 241 8.87 17.72 2.57
CA GLN A 241 10.07 17.13 3.14
C GLN A 241 10.18 17.45 4.63
N THR A 242 10.50 16.43 5.43
CA THR A 242 10.76 16.53 6.86
C THR A 242 12.07 15.81 7.18
N ARG A 243 12.52 15.88 8.45
CA ARG A 243 13.67 15.10 8.89
C ARG A 243 13.40 13.60 8.85
N GLU A 244 12.16 13.18 9.15
CA GLU A 244 11.75 11.77 9.13
C GLU A 244 11.37 11.26 7.74
N ASP A 245 10.88 12.14 6.86
CA ASP A 245 10.57 11.85 5.45
C ASP A 245 11.25 12.88 4.53
N PRO A 246 12.52 12.67 4.18
CA PRO A 246 13.27 13.58 3.33
C PRO A 246 12.82 13.56 1.87
N ALA A 247 12.04 12.56 1.45
CA ALA A 247 11.48 12.50 0.10
C ALA A 247 10.26 13.41 -0.03
N GLY A 248 9.42 13.45 1.01
CA GLY A 248 8.15 14.16 1.00
C GLY A 248 7.20 13.59 -0.05
N TRP A 249 6.37 14.46 -0.64
CA TRP A 249 5.45 14.11 -1.71
C TRP A 249 5.88 14.68 -3.06
N THR A 250 5.52 13.96 -4.13
CA THR A 250 5.53 14.45 -5.51
C THR A 250 4.13 14.32 -6.09
N VAL A 251 3.61 15.43 -6.62
CA VAL A 251 2.35 15.47 -7.36
C VAL A 251 2.66 15.75 -8.82
N VAL A 252 2.09 14.94 -9.70
CA VAL A 252 2.13 15.16 -11.15
C VAL A 252 0.70 15.26 -11.65
N LEU A 253 0.28 16.46 -12.06
CA LEU A 253 -0.93 16.63 -12.83
C LEU A 253 -0.64 16.16 -14.26
N LEU A 254 -1.30 15.09 -14.69
CA LEU A 254 -1.04 14.41 -15.95
C LEU A 254 -1.85 15.00 -17.10
N ASP A 255 -3.17 15.08 -16.90
CA ASP A 255 -4.13 15.44 -17.92
C ASP A 255 -5.28 16.26 -17.35
N LEU A 256 -5.89 17.08 -18.22
CA LEU A 256 -7.09 17.86 -17.95
C LEU A 256 -8.15 17.52 -18.99
N TYR A 257 -9.27 16.98 -18.52
CA TYR A 257 -10.39 16.58 -19.37
C TYR A 257 -11.57 17.52 -19.17
N ARG A 258 -12.22 17.93 -20.25
CA ARG A 258 -13.52 18.60 -20.15
C ARG A 258 -14.61 17.57 -19.88
N SER A 259 -15.42 17.80 -18.86
CA SER A 259 -16.57 16.94 -18.55
C SER A 259 -17.64 17.06 -19.64
N LEU A 260 -18.22 15.92 -20.04
CA LEU A 260 -19.33 15.84 -20.99
C LEU A 260 -20.66 15.68 -20.23
N GLY A 261 -21.72 16.35 -20.68
CA GLY A 261 -23.10 16.15 -20.17
C GLY A 261 -23.57 17.12 -19.08
N THR A 262 -24.59 16.70 -18.31
CA THR A 262 -25.38 17.52 -17.36
C THR A 262 -24.62 17.95 -16.09
N ALA A 263 -23.38 17.50 -15.90
CA ALA A 263 -22.48 18.01 -14.84
C ALA A 263 -22.22 19.52 -14.99
N ALA A 264 -22.41 20.07 -16.20
CA ALA A 264 -22.26 21.48 -16.51
C ALA A 264 -23.47 22.34 -16.13
N ARG A 265 -24.19 22.02 -15.04
CA ARG A 265 -25.45 22.68 -14.66
C ARG A 265 -25.31 24.20 -14.50
N PHE A 266 -24.12 24.64 -14.07
CA PHE A 266 -23.79 26.05 -13.82
C PHE A 266 -22.63 26.55 -14.71
N GLY A 267 -22.24 25.79 -15.73
CA GLY A 267 -21.11 26.13 -16.61
C GLY A 267 -20.18 24.95 -16.90
N PRO A 268 -19.16 25.14 -17.75
CA PRO A 268 -18.20 24.10 -18.07
C PRO A 268 -17.52 23.55 -16.80
N SER A 269 -17.23 22.25 -16.81
CA SER A 269 -16.55 21.55 -15.73
C SER A 269 -15.41 20.70 -16.29
N TRP A 270 -14.41 20.45 -15.47
CA TRP A 270 -13.21 19.71 -15.85
C TRP A 270 -12.84 18.68 -14.79
N VAL A 271 -12.08 17.68 -15.20
CA VAL A 271 -11.49 16.66 -14.32
C VAL A 271 -9.99 16.62 -14.59
N ILE A 272 -9.21 16.67 -13.53
CA ILE A 272 -7.75 16.59 -13.57
C ILE A 272 -7.34 15.19 -13.10
N LEU A 273 -6.55 14.49 -13.90
CA LEU A 273 -5.87 13.27 -13.46
C LEU A 273 -4.53 13.64 -12.81
N ALA A 274 -4.33 13.21 -11.57
CA ALA A 274 -3.10 13.42 -10.83
C ALA A 274 -2.48 12.10 -10.36
N HIS A 275 -1.16 12.02 -10.47
CA HIS A 275 -0.34 10.95 -9.93
C HIS A 275 0.40 11.46 -8.70
N VAL A 276 0.19 10.81 -7.56
CA VAL A 276 0.73 11.21 -6.26
C VAL A 276 1.68 10.13 -5.75
N VAL A 277 2.89 10.52 -5.39
CA VAL A 277 3.94 9.63 -4.86
C VAL A 277 4.38 10.12 -3.49
N GLU A 278 4.31 9.24 -2.49
CA GLU A 278 4.70 9.45 -1.10
C GLU A 278 5.48 8.23 -0.59
N GLY A 279 6.81 8.29 -0.71
CA GLY A 279 7.66 7.13 -0.50
C GLY A 279 7.30 5.97 -1.44
N GLU A 280 6.95 4.81 -0.87
CA GLU A 280 6.48 3.65 -1.63
C GLU A 280 4.98 3.71 -1.97
N LEU A 281 4.21 4.63 -1.37
CA LEU A 281 2.79 4.75 -1.67
C LEU A 281 2.60 5.58 -2.94
N THR A 282 1.85 5.03 -3.87
CA THR A 282 1.47 5.71 -5.11
C THR A 282 -0.03 5.65 -5.28
N GLN A 283 -0.63 6.80 -5.59
CA GLN A 283 -2.07 6.94 -5.82
C GLN A 283 -2.32 7.68 -7.13
N GLU A 284 -3.24 7.17 -7.94
CA GLU A 284 -3.83 7.92 -9.04
C GLU A 284 -5.18 8.45 -8.56
N VAL A 285 -5.35 9.77 -8.61
CA VAL A 285 -6.54 10.45 -8.11
C VAL A 285 -7.13 11.35 -9.18
N LEU A 286 -8.45 11.52 -9.13
CA LEU A 286 -9.15 12.50 -9.93
C LEU A 286 -9.51 13.71 -9.06
N ILE A 287 -9.37 14.90 -9.62
CA ILE A 287 -9.73 16.16 -8.98
C ILE A 287 -10.73 16.87 -9.89
N ASP A 288 -11.94 17.09 -9.38
CA ASP A 288 -13.00 17.76 -10.11
C ASP A 288 -12.86 19.28 -9.98
N LEU A 289 -13.06 19.98 -11.09
CA LEU A 289 -13.24 21.44 -11.16
C LEU A 289 -14.64 21.71 -11.68
N THR A 290 -15.54 22.15 -10.80
CA THR A 290 -16.96 22.31 -11.09
C THR A 290 -17.43 23.74 -10.83
N ALA A 291 -18.27 24.27 -11.73
CA ALA A 291 -18.90 25.58 -11.55
C ALA A 291 -20.05 25.50 -10.53
N ARG A 292 -20.25 26.58 -9.76
CA ARG A 292 -21.30 26.73 -8.76
C ARG A 292 -22.25 27.86 -9.12
N GLU A 293 -23.45 27.83 -8.55
CA GLU A 293 -24.51 28.82 -8.78
C GLU A 293 -24.10 30.26 -8.44
N ASP A 294 -23.21 30.44 -7.45
CA ASP A 294 -22.72 31.75 -7.01
C ASP A 294 -21.57 32.32 -7.88
N GLY A 295 -21.28 31.68 -9.03
CA GLY A 295 -20.19 32.03 -9.94
C GLY A 295 -18.79 31.61 -9.45
N THR A 296 -18.69 30.95 -8.29
CA THR A 296 -17.43 30.32 -7.86
C THR A 296 -17.26 28.94 -8.49
N HIS A 297 -16.07 28.39 -8.34
CA HIS A 297 -15.70 27.06 -8.80
C HIS A 297 -15.12 26.26 -7.64
N LEU A 298 -15.51 25.00 -7.55
CA LEU A 298 -15.04 24.04 -6.57
C LEU A 298 -13.99 23.12 -7.21
N VAL A 299 -12.78 23.15 -6.66
CA VAL A 299 -11.74 22.15 -6.89
C VAL A 299 -11.84 21.12 -5.78
N ARG A 300 -12.14 19.86 -6.06
CA ARG A 300 -12.36 18.84 -5.02
C ARG A 300 -11.80 17.48 -5.40
N LEU A 301 -11.23 16.77 -4.43
CA LEU A 301 -10.85 15.37 -4.60
C LEU A 301 -12.09 14.51 -4.90
N ALA A 302 -12.10 13.84 -6.05
CA ALA A 302 -13.16 12.92 -6.42
C ALA A 302 -13.03 11.59 -5.65
N ARG A 303 -14.18 10.96 -5.35
CA ARG A 303 -14.23 9.63 -4.72
C ARG A 303 -13.77 8.49 -5.66
N PHE A 304 -13.73 8.74 -6.96
CA PHE A 304 -13.40 7.73 -7.97
C PHE A 304 -12.05 7.05 -7.69
N GLY A 305 -11.97 5.74 -7.91
CA GLY A 305 -10.78 4.94 -7.58
C GLY A 305 -10.63 4.60 -6.10
N GLY A 306 -11.38 5.27 -5.20
CA GLY A 306 -11.28 5.09 -3.76
C GLY A 306 -9.92 5.56 -3.24
N PRO A 307 -9.60 6.86 -3.34
CA PRO A 307 -8.36 7.40 -2.80
C PRO A 307 -8.36 7.33 -1.26
N VAL A 308 -7.18 7.37 -0.67
CA VAL A 308 -7.01 7.69 0.75
C VAL A 308 -6.41 9.07 0.88
N VAL A 309 -6.87 9.82 1.88
CA VAL A 309 -6.45 11.19 2.09
C VAL A 309 -5.12 11.18 2.85
N THR A 310 -4.07 11.53 2.13
CA THR A 310 -2.69 11.68 2.59
C THR A 310 -2.22 13.13 2.41
N PRO A 311 -1.08 13.54 3.01
CA PRO A 311 -0.49 14.85 2.73
C PRO A 311 -0.27 15.12 1.22
N GLY A 312 0.18 14.14 0.45
CA GLY A 312 0.36 14.24 -0.99
C GLY A 312 -0.95 14.38 -1.75
N VAL A 313 -2.01 13.67 -1.36
CA VAL A 313 -3.34 13.80 -1.98
C VAL A 313 -3.95 15.17 -1.68
N LYS A 314 -3.78 15.69 -0.46
CA LYS A 314 -4.13 17.08 -0.11
C LYS A 314 -3.35 18.07 -0.97
N ALA A 315 -2.04 17.86 -1.10
CA ALA A 315 -1.18 18.67 -1.95
C ALA A 315 -1.57 18.59 -3.44
N ALA A 316 -2.18 17.50 -3.90
CA ALA A 316 -2.66 17.39 -5.28
C ALA A 316 -3.78 18.39 -5.57
N VAL A 317 -4.76 18.52 -4.66
CA VAL A 317 -5.80 19.57 -4.75
C VAL A 317 -5.18 20.96 -4.70
N GLY A 318 -4.21 21.17 -3.81
CA GLY A 318 -3.49 22.44 -3.74
C GLY A 318 -2.67 22.77 -4.99
N THR A 319 -2.11 21.76 -5.64
CA THR A 319 -1.36 21.90 -6.90
C THR A 319 -2.29 22.31 -8.04
N VAL A 320 -3.51 21.77 -8.10
CA VAL A 320 -4.52 22.23 -9.06
C VAL A 320 -4.91 23.68 -8.80
N ALA A 321 -5.18 24.05 -7.54
CA ALA A 321 -5.51 25.42 -7.18
C ALA A 321 -4.39 26.41 -7.54
N GLY A 322 -3.13 26.08 -7.23
CA GLY A 322 -1.98 26.91 -7.60
C GLY A 322 -1.76 27.00 -9.11
N TRP A 323 -1.99 25.92 -9.85
CA TRP A 323 -1.92 25.91 -11.32
C TRP A 323 -2.97 26.83 -11.96
N LEU A 324 -4.16 26.90 -11.36
CA LEU A 324 -5.25 27.82 -11.77
C LEU A 324 -4.94 29.28 -11.39
N GLU A 325 -4.40 29.55 -10.21
CA GLU A 325 -4.00 30.91 -9.79
C GLU A 325 -2.92 31.50 -10.70
N ALA A 326 -1.94 30.70 -11.11
CA ALA A 326 -0.93 31.11 -12.09
C ALA A 326 -1.53 31.49 -13.46
N ARG A 327 -2.82 31.19 -13.69
CA ARG A 327 -3.61 31.54 -14.89
C ARG A 327 -4.68 32.58 -14.61
N GLY A 328 -4.60 33.29 -13.49
CA GLY A 328 -5.50 34.39 -13.15
C GLY A 328 -6.74 33.99 -12.34
N ALA A 329 -6.82 32.76 -11.84
CA ALA A 329 -7.85 32.42 -10.88
C ALA A 329 -7.61 33.14 -9.54
N THR A 330 -8.69 33.48 -8.83
CA THR A 330 -8.63 34.04 -7.47
C THR A 330 -9.15 33.02 -6.47
N VAL A 331 -8.29 32.52 -5.58
CA VAL A 331 -8.69 31.56 -4.54
C VAL A 331 -9.38 32.27 -3.38
N ARG A 332 -10.55 31.77 -2.99
CA ARG A 332 -11.36 32.27 -1.87
C ARG A 332 -11.21 31.41 -0.61
N HIS A 333 -10.98 30.10 -0.78
CA HIS A 333 -10.88 29.16 0.32
C HIS A 333 -9.98 27.97 -0.05
N ARG A 334 -9.24 27.45 0.94
CA ARG A 334 -8.47 26.20 0.86
C ARG A 334 -8.84 25.35 2.07
N GLY A 335 -9.35 24.15 1.82
CA GLY A 335 -9.76 23.17 2.81
C GLY A 335 -8.92 21.90 2.70
N TYR A 336 -7.59 22.03 2.73
CA TYR A 336 -6.64 20.92 2.70
C TYR A 336 -5.44 21.18 3.61
#